data_AF-A0A834MMM5-F1
#
_entry.id   AF-A0A834MMM5-F1
#
_cell.length_a   1.000
_cell.length_b   1.000
_cell.length_c   1.000
_cell.angle_alpha   90.00
_cell.angle_beta   90.00
_cell.angle_gamma   90.00
#
_symmetry.space_group_name_H-M   'P 1'
#
loop_
_entity.id
_entity.type
_entity.pdbx_description
1 polymer ?
#
loop_
_entity_poly.entity_id
_entity_poly.type
_entity_poly.pdbx_seq_one_letter_code
_entity_poly.pdbx_strand_id
1 'polypeptide(L)'
;MIYLGKFDPLKDECVRVMDKDGNIINPKLMPKISPEEVLEAYKIMNLSRRQDIYQNTMQRQGRLLSFLSSTGQEACNELGAKSPDGVNSLPPNIVIGSQYSQATGIAFAEKYRKSGGVVVTTTGDGGTSEGETYEAMNFAKLHEVPVVFVFKAIATGTPSIKVDGNDYLACIGVFKEVVEYVRNGNGPVFVECETYRLGAHSSSDNPDVYRPKDKQQEELDAEHDKLVAAEFA
;
A
#
# COMPACT_ATOMS: atom_id res chain seq x y z
N MET A 1 7.89 -17.90 -8.20
CA MET A 1 7.54 -17.13 -7.00
C MET A 1 8.81 -16.85 -6.20
N ILE A 2 9.18 -15.58 -6.12
CA ILE A 2 10.31 -15.02 -5.40
C ILE A 2 9.89 -14.72 -3.95
N TYR A 3 8.67 -14.24 -3.72
CA TYR A 3 8.21 -13.67 -2.44
C TYR A 3 7.12 -14.52 -1.78
N LEU A 4 6.02 -14.78 -2.49
CA LEU A 4 4.86 -15.49 -1.93
C LEU A 4 5.25 -16.89 -1.46
N GLY A 5 4.86 -17.21 -0.23
CA GLY A 5 5.16 -18.49 0.43
C GLY A 5 6.59 -18.63 0.96
N LYS A 6 7.44 -17.59 0.84
CA LYS A 6 8.80 -17.58 1.43
C LYS A 6 8.95 -16.71 2.66
N PHE A 7 7.97 -15.84 2.93
CA PHE A 7 7.90 -14.98 4.10
C PHE A 7 6.62 -15.32 4.84
N ASP A 8 6.75 -15.66 6.10
CA ASP A 8 5.64 -15.99 7.00
C ASP A 8 5.32 -14.79 7.90
N PRO A 9 4.27 -14.03 7.58
CA PRO A 9 3.93 -12.85 8.38
C PRO A 9 3.43 -13.21 9.79
N LEU A 10 3.05 -14.47 10.07
CA LEU A 10 2.76 -14.93 11.44
C LEU A 10 4.02 -15.07 12.31
N LYS A 11 5.20 -15.14 11.68
CA LYS A 11 6.51 -15.09 12.34
C LYS A 11 7.14 -13.70 12.28
N ASP A 12 6.36 -12.69 11.90
CA ASP A 12 6.81 -11.32 11.68
C ASP A 12 7.92 -11.20 10.61
N GLU A 13 7.95 -12.14 9.65
CA GLU A 13 8.88 -12.07 8.52
C GLU A 13 8.41 -11.02 7.51
N CYS A 14 9.28 -10.04 7.24
CA CYS A 14 8.98 -8.89 6.41
C CYS A 14 9.93 -8.84 5.19
N VAL A 15 9.37 -8.66 3.99
CA VAL A 15 10.14 -8.50 2.76
C VAL A 15 10.86 -7.15 2.77
N ARG A 16 12.20 -7.19 2.65
CA ARG A 16 13.08 -6.02 2.52
C ARG A 16 14.17 -6.31 1.48
N VAL A 17 14.33 -5.40 0.53
CA VAL A 17 15.35 -5.40 -0.52
C VAL A 17 16.51 -4.47 -0.14
N MET A 18 16.18 -3.30 0.43
CA MET A 18 17.12 -2.26 0.82
C MET A 18 17.03 -1.92 2.31
N ASP A 19 18.16 -1.48 2.87
CA ASP A 19 18.18 -0.88 4.21
C ASP A 19 17.76 0.60 4.18
N LYS A 20 17.77 1.23 5.36
CA LYS A 20 17.40 2.65 5.51
C LYS A 20 18.32 3.58 4.73
N ASP A 21 19.60 3.22 4.57
CA ASP A 21 20.62 4.04 3.92
C ASP A 21 20.63 3.81 2.39
N GLY A 22 19.70 2.99 1.88
CA GLY A 22 19.55 2.69 0.47
C GLY A 22 20.40 1.55 -0.06
N ASN A 23 21.15 0.86 0.79
CA ASN A 23 22.01 -0.24 0.34
C ASN A 23 21.16 -1.48 0.09
N ILE A 24 21.42 -2.17 -1.02
CA ILE A 24 20.77 -3.46 -1.31
C ILE A 24 21.30 -4.52 -0.35
N ILE A 25 20.47 -4.91 0.62
CA ILE A 25 20.77 -5.94 1.61
C ILE A 25 20.37 -7.34 1.15
N ASN A 26 19.44 -7.45 0.18
CA ASN A 26 19.00 -8.74 -0.33
C ASN A 26 18.86 -8.77 -1.87
N PRO A 27 19.99 -8.94 -2.61
CA PRO A 27 19.99 -8.93 -4.08
C PRO A 27 19.10 -10.00 -4.72
N LYS A 28 18.80 -11.09 -4.01
CA LYS A 28 17.93 -12.18 -4.52
C LYS A 28 16.45 -11.78 -4.57
N LEU A 29 16.07 -10.75 -3.81
CA LEU A 29 14.73 -10.18 -3.79
C LEU A 29 14.59 -9.00 -4.75
N MET A 30 15.62 -8.68 -5.55
CA MET A 30 15.55 -7.55 -6.45
C MET A 30 14.48 -7.80 -7.54
N PRO A 31 13.47 -6.93 -7.69
CA PRO A 31 12.49 -7.06 -8.75
C PRO A 31 13.10 -6.81 -10.13
N LYS A 32 12.46 -7.37 -11.16
CA LYS A 32 12.71 -6.94 -12.54
C LYS A 32 12.08 -5.56 -12.75
N ILE A 33 12.91 -4.53 -12.69
CA ILE A 33 12.53 -3.12 -12.87
C ILE A 33 13.66 -2.39 -13.57
N SER A 34 13.34 -1.49 -14.51
CA SER A 34 14.34 -0.69 -15.20
C SER A 34 14.71 0.57 -14.40
N PRO A 35 15.91 1.14 -14.58
CA PRO A 35 16.29 2.40 -13.96
C PRO A 35 15.30 3.55 -14.27
N GLU A 36 14.71 3.55 -15.46
CA GLU A 36 13.71 4.54 -15.85
C GLU A 36 12.40 4.39 -15.06
N GLU A 37 11.95 3.15 -14.81
CA GLU A 37 10.79 2.88 -13.95
C GLU A 37 11.05 3.32 -12.51
N VAL A 38 12.27 3.09 -11.99
CA VAL A 38 12.67 3.54 -10.64
C VAL A 38 12.68 5.06 -10.56
N LEU A 39 13.29 5.73 -11.55
CA LEU A 39 13.36 7.19 -11.61
C LEU A 39 11.97 7.83 -11.71
N GLU A 40 11.06 7.23 -12.48
CA GLU A 40 9.69 7.72 -12.59
C GLU A 40 8.93 7.58 -11.26
N ALA A 41 9.07 6.44 -10.59
CA ALA A 41 8.50 6.25 -9.26
C ALA A 41 9.04 7.27 -8.25
N TYR A 42 10.34 7.54 -8.26
CA TYR A 42 10.95 8.57 -7.41
C TYR A 42 10.37 9.96 -7.67
N LYS A 43 10.18 10.34 -8.93
CA LYS A 43 9.53 11.62 -9.30
C LYS A 43 8.10 11.69 -8.79
N ILE A 44 7.35 10.60 -8.92
CA ILE A 44 5.96 10.51 -8.46
C ILE A 44 5.87 10.65 -6.94
N MET A 45 6.71 9.94 -6.19
CA MET A 45 6.74 10.03 -4.72
C MET A 45 7.08 11.46 -4.27
N ASN A 46 8.07 12.09 -4.88
CA ASN A 46 8.41 13.49 -4.61
C ASN A 46 7.30 14.47 -4.97
N LEU A 47 6.62 14.24 -6.09
CA LEU A 47 5.47 15.05 -6.50
C LEU A 47 4.33 14.91 -5.47
N SER A 48 4.04 13.69 -5.02
CA SER A 48 3.05 13.41 -3.97
C SER A 48 3.36 14.17 -2.69
N ARG A 49 4.59 14.06 -2.15
CA ARG A 49 5.04 14.81 -0.97
C ARG A 49 4.84 16.32 -1.13
N ARG A 50 5.21 16.87 -2.28
CA ARG A 50 5.04 18.31 -2.56
C ARG A 50 3.57 18.72 -2.64
N GLN A 51 2.74 17.87 -3.24
CA GLN A 51 1.30 18.08 -3.30
C GLN A 51 0.69 18.06 -1.88
N ASP A 52 1.10 17.11 -1.04
CA ASP A 52 0.68 16.99 0.36
C ASP A 52 0.97 18.28 1.16
N ILE A 53 2.19 18.80 1.05
CA ILE A 53 2.60 20.05 1.69
C ILE A 53 1.76 21.23 1.17
N TYR A 54 1.56 21.30 -0.14
CA TYR A 54 0.78 22.36 -0.76
C TYR A 54 -0.69 22.33 -0.34
N GLN A 55 -1.34 21.16 -0.39
CA GLN A 55 -2.75 21.00 -0.02
C GLN A 55 -2.97 21.28 1.47
N ASN A 56 -2.08 20.82 2.35
CA ASN A 56 -2.10 21.20 3.76
C ASN A 56 -2.00 22.73 3.94
N THR A 57 -1.12 23.38 3.19
CA THR A 57 -0.96 24.85 3.24
C THR A 57 -2.24 25.57 2.77
N MET A 58 -2.83 25.13 1.66
CA MET A 58 -4.08 25.69 1.13
C MET A 58 -5.25 25.45 2.08
N GLN A 59 -5.31 24.29 2.73
CA GLN A 59 -6.32 23.96 3.72
C GLN A 59 -6.24 24.89 4.94
N ARG A 60 -5.04 25.14 5.47
CA ARG A 60 -4.82 26.07 6.59
C ARG A 60 -5.16 27.52 6.24
N GLN A 61 -5.14 27.88 4.95
CA GLN A 61 -5.59 29.17 4.46
C GLN A 61 -7.10 29.25 4.19
N GLY A 62 -7.87 28.18 4.49
CA GLY A 62 -9.31 28.10 4.23
C GLY A 62 -9.66 27.97 2.74
N ARG A 63 -8.70 27.62 1.88
CA ARG A 63 -8.90 27.46 0.43
C ARG A 63 -9.29 26.04 0.02
N LEU A 64 -9.14 25.08 0.93
CA LEU A 64 -9.60 23.69 0.81
C LEU A 64 -10.37 23.30 2.07
N LEU A 65 -11.28 22.33 1.96
CA LEU A 65 -12.10 21.84 3.07
C LEU A 65 -11.32 20.84 3.95
N SER A 66 -11.69 19.56 3.94
CA SER A 66 -10.93 18.51 4.63
C SER A 66 -9.86 17.97 3.69
N PHE A 67 -8.68 17.69 4.24
CA PHE A 67 -7.58 17.06 3.51
C PHE A 67 -6.97 15.93 4.35
N LEU A 68 -6.58 14.85 3.66
CA LEU A 68 -5.94 13.67 4.22
C LEU A 68 -4.54 13.59 3.63
N SER A 69 -3.53 13.57 4.50
CA SER A 69 -2.12 13.49 4.10
C SER A 69 -1.70 12.03 3.99
N SER A 70 -0.92 11.70 2.97
CA SER A 70 -0.27 10.39 2.78
C SER A 70 1.22 10.42 3.11
N THR A 71 1.73 11.53 3.68
CA THR A 71 3.13 11.71 4.07
C THR A 71 3.63 10.56 4.96
N GLY A 72 4.65 9.85 4.48
CA GLY A 72 5.19 8.62 5.09
C GLY A 72 4.77 7.33 4.40
N GLN A 73 3.83 7.40 3.46
CA GLN A 73 3.20 6.23 2.83
C GLN A 73 3.30 6.26 1.30
N GLU A 74 4.15 7.13 0.73
CA GLU A 74 4.24 7.33 -0.71
C GLU A 74 4.66 6.05 -1.44
N ALA A 75 5.64 5.31 -0.91
CA ALA A 75 6.16 4.11 -1.55
C ALA A 75 5.13 2.97 -1.65
N CYS A 76 4.18 2.88 -0.72
CA CYS A 76 3.13 1.87 -0.75
C CYS A 76 1.82 2.34 -1.39
N ASN A 77 1.57 3.66 -1.47
CA ASN A 77 0.32 4.20 -1.99
C ASN A 77 0.44 4.75 -3.43
N GLU A 78 1.60 5.26 -3.85
CA GLU A 78 1.65 6.22 -4.95
C GLU A 78 2.38 5.71 -6.20
N LEU A 79 1.57 5.26 -7.15
CA LEU A 79 1.75 5.61 -8.57
C LEU A 79 1.14 7.00 -8.89
N GLY A 80 0.91 7.85 -7.88
CA GLY A 80 0.62 9.27 -8.01
C GLY A 80 -0.81 9.63 -8.37
N ALA A 81 -1.80 8.93 -7.78
CA ALA A 81 -3.24 9.05 -8.08
C ALA A 81 -3.65 9.00 -9.57
N LYS A 82 -2.71 8.86 -10.49
CA LYS A 82 -2.93 8.63 -11.91
C LYS A 82 -3.25 7.16 -12.07
N SER A 83 -4.51 6.86 -12.38
CA SER A 83 -4.85 5.52 -12.87
C SER A 83 -4.07 5.31 -14.17
N PRO A 84 -3.18 4.31 -14.27
CA PRO A 84 -2.51 4.00 -15.53
C PRO A 84 -3.52 3.73 -16.64
N ASP A 85 -3.12 3.89 -17.90
CA ASP A 85 -4.00 3.56 -19.02
C ASP A 85 -4.48 2.10 -18.91
N GLY A 86 -5.79 1.90 -18.98
CA GLY A 86 -6.41 0.59 -18.77
C GLY A 86 -6.66 0.20 -17.31
N VAL A 87 -6.40 1.08 -16.34
CA VAL A 87 -6.75 0.88 -14.92
C VAL A 87 -8.01 1.66 -14.59
N ASN A 88 -9.03 0.94 -14.12
CA ASN A 88 -10.27 1.54 -13.63
C ASN A 88 -10.13 1.83 -12.13
N SER A 89 -10.39 3.06 -11.71
CA SER A 89 -10.39 3.47 -10.31
C SER A 89 -11.77 3.95 -9.88
N LEU A 90 -12.13 3.65 -8.63
CA LEU A 90 -13.31 4.20 -7.99
C LEU A 90 -12.94 5.45 -7.19
N PRO A 91 -13.89 6.39 -6.97
CA PRO A 91 -13.68 7.47 -6.04
C PRO A 91 -13.30 6.94 -4.64
N PRO A 92 -12.50 7.69 -3.86
CA PRO A 92 -12.23 7.34 -2.48
C PRO A 92 -13.53 7.13 -1.69
N ASN A 93 -13.60 6.02 -0.96
CA ASN A 93 -14.75 5.69 -0.14
C ASN A 93 -14.48 6.08 1.31
N ILE A 94 -15.40 6.84 1.91
CA ILE A 94 -15.25 7.38 3.26
C ILE A 94 -15.68 6.40 4.36
N VAL A 95 -16.54 5.43 4.03
CA VAL A 95 -17.01 4.42 4.99
C VAL A 95 -15.98 3.31 5.04
N ILE A 96 -15.12 3.34 6.06
CA ILE A 96 -14.03 2.39 6.26
C ILE A 96 -14.58 0.96 6.26
N GLY A 97 -13.97 0.08 5.46
CA GLY A 97 -14.36 -1.32 5.32
C GLY A 97 -15.26 -1.58 4.11
N SER A 98 -16.18 -0.67 3.77
CA SER A 98 -17.15 -0.90 2.69
C SER A 98 -16.53 -1.02 1.29
N GLN A 99 -15.35 -0.43 1.07
CA GLN A 99 -14.59 -0.62 -0.16
C GLN A 99 -14.08 -2.06 -0.35
N TYR A 100 -14.03 -2.88 0.71
CA TYR A 100 -13.66 -4.29 0.62
C TYR A 100 -14.81 -5.12 0.01
N SER A 101 -16.04 -4.87 0.44
CA SER A 101 -17.24 -5.48 -0.17
C SER A 101 -17.39 -5.09 -1.64
N GLN A 102 -17.22 -3.79 -1.94
CA GLN A 102 -17.28 -3.29 -3.31
C GLN A 102 -16.21 -3.95 -4.18
N ALA A 103 -14.96 -3.99 -3.72
CA ALA A 103 -13.86 -4.62 -4.44
C ALA A 103 -14.09 -6.11 -4.68
N THR A 104 -14.60 -6.82 -3.67
CA THR A 104 -14.93 -8.25 -3.76
C THR A 104 -16.04 -8.49 -4.77
N GLY A 105 -17.09 -7.66 -4.79
CA GLY A 105 -18.16 -7.73 -5.79
C GLY A 105 -17.68 -7.46 -7.20
N ILE A 106 -16.78 -6.48 -7.39
CA ILE A 106 -16.15 -6.21 -8.70
C ILE A 106 -15.29 -7.40 -9.12
N ALA A 107 -14.47 -7.96 -8.22
CA ALA A 107 -13.64 -9.13 -8.52
C ALA A 107 -14.49 -10.34 -8.90
N PHE A 108 -15.62 -10.53 -8.22
CA PHE A 108 -16.59 -11.56 -8.58
C PHE A 108 -17.14 -11.35 -10.00
N ALA A 109 -17.47 -10.11 -10.37
CA ALA A 109 -17.89 -9.76 -11.73
C ALA A 109 -16.77 -9.98 -12.77
N GLU A 110 -15.52 -9.61 -12.48
CA GLU A 110 -14.37 -9.85 -13.36
C GLU A 110 -14.17 -11.36 -13.60
N LYS A 111 -14.25 -12.18 -12.53
CA LYS A 111 -14.21 -13.64 -12.63
C LYS A 111 -15.35 -14.19 -13.49
N TYR A 112 -16.58 -13.73 -13.27
CA TYR A 112 -17.75 -14.17 -14.03
C TYR A 112 -17.66 -13.82 -15.51
N ARG A 113 -17.18 -12.61 -15.83
CA ARG A 113 -17.00 -12.12 -17.20
C ARG A 113 -15.79 -12.72 -17.91
N LYS A 114 -14.88 -13.38 -17.19
CA LYS A 114 -13.60 -13.90 -17.71
C LYS A 114 -12.76 -12.82 -18.39
N SER A 115 -12.77 -11.61 -17.84
CA SER A 115 -12.04 -10.45 -18.36
C SER A 115 -10.54 -10.50 -18.11
N GLY A 116 -10.09 -11.33 -17.14
CA GLY A 116 -8.70 -11.36 -16.69
C GLY A 116 -8.28 -10.15 -15.84
N GLY A 117 -9.25 -9.35 -15.39
CA GLY A 117 -9.03 -8.23 -14.48
C GLY A 117 -8.71 -8.68 -13.05
N VAL A 118 -7.92 -7.87 -12.36
CA VAL A 118 -7.60 -8.02 -10.92
C VAL A 118 -8.04 -6.75 -10.22
N VAL A 119 -8.73 -6.90 -9.09
CA VAL A 119 -9.16 -5.77 -8.26
C VAL A 119 -8.20 -5.60 -7.10
N VAL A 120 -7.79 -4.37 -6.81
CA VAL A 120 -6.97 -4.03 -5.65
C VAL A 120 -7.78 -3.10 -4.76
N THR A 121 -7.77 -3.34 -3.45
CA THR A 121 -8.42 -2.48 -2.46
C THR A 121 -7.55 -2.32 -1.24
N THR A 122 -7.66 -1.17 -0.57
CA THR A 122 -6.79 -0.79 0.54
C THR A 122 -7.61 -0.34 1.74
N THR A 123 -7.14 -0.63 2.95
CA THR A 123 -7.64 -0.03 4.19
C THR A 123 -6.50 0.11 5.20
N GLY A 124 -6.69 0.98 6.20
CA GLY A 124 -5.74 1.13 7.30
C GLY A 124 -5.86 0.02 8.34
N ASP A 125 -4.92 -0.03 9.29
CA ASP A 125 -4.95 -0.95 10.43
C ASP A 125 -6.26 -0.87 11.23
N GLY A 126 -6.80 0.33 11.47
CA GLY A 126 -8.10 0.49 12.12
C GLY A 126 -9.27 -0.16 11.36
N GLY A 127 -9.24 -0.10 10.02
CA GLY A 127 -10.31 -0.66 9.19
C GLY A 127 -10.38 -2.19 9.21
N THR A 128 -9.36 -2.85 9.73
CA THR A 128 -9.33 -4.31 9.90
C THR A 128 -10.26 -4.79 11.02
N SER A 129 -10.64 -3.88 11.93
CA SER A 129 -11.59 -4.15 13.01
C SER A 129 -13.05 -3.98 12.58
N GLU A 130 -13.31 -3.54 11.35
CA GLU A 130 -14.67 -3.43 10.80
C GLU A 130 -15.19 -4.82 10.38
N GLY A 131 -16.40 -5.18 10.80
CA GLY A 131 -16.99 -6.48 10.47
C GLY A 131 -17.10 -6.73 8.97
N GLU A 132 -17.40 -5.67 8.20
CA GLU A 132 -17.52 -5.72 6.74
C GLU A 132 -16.20 -6.14 6.06
N THR A 133 -15.05 -5.74 6.62
CA THR A 133 -13.73 -6.15 6.15
C THR A 133 -13.56 -7.67 6.23
N TYR A 134 -13.98 -8.29 7.34
CA TYR A 134 -13.94 -9.75 7.50
C TYR A 134 -14.92 -10.47 6.56
N GLU A 135 -16.15 -9.96 6.42
CA GLU A 135 -17.16 -10.55 5.54
C GLU A 135 -16.70 -10.59 4.08
N ALA A 136 -16.13 -9.48 3.60
CA ALA A 136 -15.59 -9.38 2.25
C ALA A 136 -14.43 -10.36 2.01
N MET A 137 -13.50 -10.48 2.96
CA MET A 137 -12.39 -11.44 2.88
C MET A 137 -12.88 -12.89 2.83
N ASN A 138 -13.84 -13.23 3.70
CA ASN A 138 -14.40 -14.57 3.76
C ASN A 138 -15.12 -14.91 2.45
N PHE A 139 -15.91 -13.97 1.90
CA PHE A 139 -16.56 -14.13 0.61
C PHE A 139 -15.54 -14.30 -0.52
N ALA A 140 -14.51 -13.45 -0.56
CA ALA A 140 -13.47 -13.50 -1.58
C ALA A 140 -12.74 -14.85 -1.58
N LYS A 141 -12.44 -15.38 -0.39
CA LYS A 141 -11.83 -16.70 -0.24
C LYS A 141 -12.77 -17.82 -0.65
N LEU A 142 -14.02 -17.81 -0.21
CA LEU A 142 -15.03 -18.81 -0.54
C LEU A 142 -15.26 -18.93 -2.05
N HIS A 143 -15.22 -17.79 -2.75
CA HIS A 143 -15.49 -17.72 -4.18
C HIS A 143 -14.22 -17.67 -5.05
N GLU A 144 -13.04 -17.68 -4.45
CA GLU A 144 -11.73 -17.59 -5.11
C GLU A 144 -11.69 -16.47 -6.17
N VAL A 145 -12.09 -15.26 -5.80
CA VAL A 145 -12.18 -14.11 -6.72
C VAL A 145 -10.83 -13.40 -6.87
N PRO A 146 -10.56 -12.75 -8.02
CA PRO A 146 -9.29 -12.10 -8.32
C PRO A 146 -9.16 -10.74 -7.61
N VAL A 147 -8.98 -10.75 -6.29
CA VAL A 147 -8.82 -9.53 -5.47
C VAL A 147 -7.54 -9.57 -4.64
N VAL A 148 -6.85 -8.42 -4.57
CA VAL A 148 -5.75 -8.15 -3.67
C VAL A 148 -6.23 -7.18 -2.61
N PHE A 149 -6.13 -7.57 -1.34
CA PHE A 149 -6.44 -6.70 -0.22
C PHE A 149 -5.14 -6.21 0.43
N VAL A 150 -5.01 -4.89 0.60
CA VAL A 150 -3.83 -4.24 1.16
C VAL A 150 -4.18 -3.62 2.51
N PHE A 151 -3.63 -4.16 3.61
CA PHE A 151 -3.92 -3.75 4.99
C PHE A 151 -3.07 -4.55 6.00
N LYS A 152 -3.25 -4.29 7.30
CA LYS A 152 -2.61 -4.99 8.43
C LYS A 152 -3.49 -6.07 9.08
N ALA A 153 -3.67 -7.25 8.50
CA ALA A 153 -4.20 -8.42 9.24
C ALA A 153 -4.17 -9.76 8.46
N ILE A 154 -4.10 -10.86 9.21
CA ILE A 154 -4.18 -12.25 8.75
C ILE A 154 -5.38 -12.90 9.45
N ALA A 155 -6.45 -13.23 8.73
CA ALA A 155 -7.66 -13.77 9.36
C ALA A 155 -8.28 -15.03 8.69
N THR A 156 -8.19 -15.17 7.37
CA THR A 156 -9.09 -16.09 6.63
C THR A 156 -8.40 -17.27 5.93
N GLY A 157 -7.16 -17.62 6.32
CA GLY A 157 -6.39 -18.68 5.63
C GLY A 157 -6.01 -18.35 4.18
N THR A 158 -6.12 -17.08 3.80
CA THR A 158 -5.67 -16.53 2.52
C THR A 158 -4.15 -16.39 2.53
N PRO A 159 -3.44 -16.68 1.41
CA PRO A 159 -2.03 -16.36 1.29
C PRO A 159 -1.78 -14.90 1.68
N SER A 160 -0.79 -14.67 2.54
CA SER A 160 -0.46 -13.35 3.07
C SER A 160 1.03 -13.10 3.00
N ILE A 161 1.40 -11.84 2.87
CA ILE A 161 2.79 -11.40 2.86
C ILE A 161 2.91 -10.02 3.50
N LYS A 162 3.96 -9.84 4.29
CA LYS A 162 4.33 -8.55 4.89
C LYS A 162 5.54 -7.98 4.17
N VAL A 163 5.51 -6.69 3.85
CA VAL A 163 6.56 -5.96 3.14
C VAL A 163 6.86 -4.65 3.84
N ASP A 164 8.12 -4.20 3.84
CA ASP A 164 8.48 -2.86 4.30
C ASP A 164 7.87 -1.85 3.34
N GLY A 165 6.85 -1.14 3.80
CA GLY A 165 6.06 -0.21 3.01
C GLY A 165 6.83 1.01 2.55
N ASN A 166 8.02 1.24 3.10
CA ASN A 166 8.91 2.35 2.73
C ASN A 166 10.05 1.89 1.80
N ASP A 167 10.20 0.58 1.57
CA ASP A 167 11.11 0.01 0.58
C ASP A 167 10.35 -0.17 -0.75
N TYR A 168 10.51 0.79 -1.66
CA TYR A 168 9.82 0.77 -2.96
C TYR A 168 10.15 -0.48 -3.78
N LEU A 169 11.39 -0.97 -3.72
CA LEU A 169 11.83 -2.15 -4.48
C LEU A 169 11.18 -3.43 -3.95
N ALA A 170 11.07 -3.56 -2.64
CA ALA A 170 10.33 -4.64 -2.01
C ALA A 170 8.83 -4.56 -2.37
N CYS A 171 8.21 -3.39 -2.23
CA CYS A 171 6.82 -3.16 -2.57
C CYS A 171 6.51 -3.55 -4.01
N ILE A 172 7.20 -2.97 -5.00
CA ILE A 172 6.91 -3.24 -6.42
C ILE A 172 7.17 -4.70 -6.79
N GLY A 173 8.17 -5.33 -6.18
CA GLY A 173 8.45 -6.76 -6.36
C GLY A 173 7.32 -7.65 -5.87
N VAL A 174 6.86 -7.42 -4.64
CA VAL A 174 5.74 -8.14 -4.04
C VAL A 174 4.48 -7.92 -4.86
N PHE A 175 4.12 -6.67 -5.17
CA PHE A 175 2.89 -6.37 -5.92
C PHE A 175 2.89 -6.97 -7.33
N LYS A 176 4.01 -6.94 -8.07
CA LYS A 176 4.10 -7.59 -9.39
C LYS A 176 3.79 -9.09 -9.30
N GLU A 177 4.40 -9.78 -8.34
CA GLU A 177 4.17 -11.22 -8.15
C GLU A 177 2.76 -11.55 -7.65
N VAL A 178 2.23 -10.77 -6.70
CA VAL A 178 0.89 -10.95 -6.14
C VAL A 178 -0.18 -10.73 -7.22
N VAL A 179 -0.07 -9.67 -8.01
CA VAL A 179 -1.00 -9.39 -9.11
C VAL A 179 -0.96 -10.52 -10.13
N GLU A 180 0.21 -11.03 -10.50
CA GLU A 180 0.33 -12.17 -11.42
C GLU A 180 -0.29 -13.45 -10.83
N TYR A 181 -0.03 -13.75 -9.56
CA TYR A 181 -0.62 -14.88 -8.85
C TYR A 181 -2.16 -14.83 -8.86
N VAL A 182 -2.73 -13.69 -8.48
CA VAL A 182 -4.18 -13.49 -8.45
C VAL A 182 -4.79 -13.52 -9.86
N ARG A 183 -4.12 -12.91 -10.85
CA ARG A 183 -4.55 -12.90 -12.26
C ARG A 183 -4.61 -14.31 -12.85
N ASN A 184 -3.69 -15.19 -12.45
CA ASN A 184 -3.67 -16.58 -12.87
C ASN A 184 -4.74 -17.46 -12.20
N GLY A 185 -5.65 -16.86 -11.42
CA GLY A 185 -6.80 -17.56 -10.84
C GLY A 185 -6.50 -18.33 -9.56
N ASN A 186 -5.36 -18.06 -8.90
CA ASN A 186 -4.98 -18.75 -7.68
C ASN A 186 -5.70 -18.23 -6.42
N GLY A 187 -6.75 -17.42 -6.59
CA GLY A 187 -7.54 -16.83 -5.51
C GLY A 187 -6.93 -15.53 -4.96
N PRO A 188 -7.52 -14.98 -3.88
CA PRO A 188 -7.11 -13.71 -3.32
C PRO A 188 -5.79 -13.79 -2.55
N VAL A 189 -5.16 -12.64 -2.34
CA VAL A 189 -3.93 -12.49 -1.53
C VAL A 189 -4.04 -11.27 -0.63
N PHE A 190 -3.44 -11.37 0.56
CA PHE A 190 -3.27 -10.26 1.51
C PHE A 190 -1.84 -9.71 1.47
N VAL A 191 -1.72 -8.39 1.42
CA VAL A 191 -0.43 -7.69 1.47
C VAL A 191 -0.45 -6.67 2.61
N GLU A 192 0.43 -6.84 3.59
CA GLU A 192 0.68 -5.88 4.67
C GLU A 192 1.88 -5.01 4.32
N CYS A 193 1.64 -3.72 4.11
CA CYS A 193 2.71 -2.72 3.97
C CYS A 193 3.00 -2.12 5.34
N GLU A 194 4.13 -2.50 5.94
CA GLU A 194 4.59 -1.95 7.22
C GLU A 194 5.16 -0.54 7.00
N THR A 195 4.44 0.48 7.47
CA THR A 195 4.79 1.89 7.27
C THR A 195 4.33 2.75 8.46
N TYR A 196 4.66 4.03 8.46
CA TYR A 196 4.32 4.98 9.51
C TYR A 196 3.71 6.27 8.95
N ARG A 197 2.55 6.68 9.49
CA ARG A 197 1.92 7.96 9.12
C ARG A 197 2.62 9.10 9.83
N LEU A 198 3.49 9.83 9.13
CA LEU A 198 4.28 10.92 9.71
C LEU A 198 3.43 12.18 9.96
N GLY A 199 2.45 12.41 9.08
CA GLY A 199 1.47 13.48 9.24
C GLY A 199 0.37 13.20 10.28
N ALA A 200 -0.48 14.20 10.48
CA ALA A 200 -1.73 14.06 11.22
C ALA A 200 -2.70 13.13 10.46
N HIS A 201 -3.72 12.59 11.15
CA HIS A 201 -4.77 11.78 10.51
C HIS A 201 -5.50 12.54 9.42
N SER A 202 -5.78 13.80 9.67
CA SER A 202 -6.41 14.74 8.74
C SER A 202 -6.03 16.16 9.13
N SER A 203 -6.44 17.14 8.34
CA SER A 203 -6.34 18.55 8.72
C SER A 203 -7.15 18.93 9.96
N SER A 204 -8.01 18.04 10.46
CA SER A 204 -8.82 18.25 11.68
C SER A 204 -8.25 17.51 12.90
N ASP A 205 -7.08 16.89 12.76
CA ASP A 205 -6.45 16.08 13.81
C ASP A 205 -5.22 16.78 14.42
N ASN A 206 -4.94 16.46 15.68
CA ASN A 206 -3.74 16.94 16.38
C ASN A 206 -2.98 15.74 16.99
N PRO A 207 -1.91 15.23 16.36
CA PRO A 207 -1.18 14.08 16.86
C PRO A 207 -0.43 14.34 18.18
N ASP A 208 -0.10 15.59 18.50
CA ASP A 208 0.65 15.93 19.73
C ASP A 208 -0.09 15.52 21.02
N VAL A 209 -1.40 15.29 20.96
CA VAL A 209 -2.20 14.91 22.13
C VAL A 209 -2.17 13.41 22.42
N TYR A 210 -1.75 12.57 21.46
CA TYR A 210 -1.80 11.10 21.60
C TYR A 210 -0.57 10.36 21.08
N ARG A 211 0.38 11.04 20.42
CA ARG A 211 1.60 10.45 19.86
C ARG A 211 2.85 10.96 20.61
N PRO A 212 3.74 10.06 21.07
CA PRO A 212 5.04 10.45 21.60
C PRO A 212 5.92 11.14 20.54
N LYS A 213 6.55 12.26 20.90
CA LYS A 213 7.35 13.08 19.97
C LYS A 213 8.67 12.42 19.57
N ASP A 214 9.28 11.68 20.49
CA ASP A 214 10.47 10.85 20.26
C ASP A 214 10.23 9.83 19.16
N LYS A 215 9.14 9.06 19.26
CA LYS A 215 8.77 8.09 18.22
C LYS A 215 8.52 8.74 16.86
N GLN A 216 7.90 9.93 16.83
CA GLN A 216 7.70 10.63 15.57
C GLN A 216 9.03 11.09 14.95
N GLN A 217 9.97 11.56 15.77
CA GLN A 217 11.29 11.98 15.29
C GLN A 217 12.10 10.78 14.77
N GLU A 218 12.08 9.65 15.47
CA GLU A 218 12.73 8.41 15.01
C GLU A 218 12.24 7.97 13.62
N GLU A 219 10.94 8.03 13.37
CA GLU A 219 10.34 7.66 12.09
C GLU A 219 10.63 8.70 10.99
N LEU A 220 10.70 10.00 11.33
CA LEU A 220 11.12 11.06 10.41
C LEU A 220 12.59 10.90 10.00
N ASP A 221 13.45 10.53 10.95
CA ASP A 221 14.87 10.29 10.69
C ASP A 221 15.05 9.01 9.85
N ALA A 222 14.24 7.98 10.09
CA ALA A 222 14.24 6.75 9.29
C ALA A 222 13.65 6.92 7.87
N GLU A 223 12.78 7.91 7.67
CA GLU A 223 12.19 8.20 6.35
C GLU A 223 13.17 8.92 5.42
N HIS A 224 13.90 9.92 5.93
CA HIS A 224 14.68 10.86 5.10
C HIS A 224 15.71 10.17 4.19
N ASP A 225 16.13 8.96 4.52
CA ASP A 225 17.12 8.23 3.74
C ASP A 225 16.51 7.33 2.64
N LYS A 226 15.24 6.89 2.74
CA LYS A 226 14.65 5.92 1.81
C LYS A 226 14.17 6.51 0.47
N LEU A 227 13.77 7.78 0.43
CA LEU A 227 13.49 8.48 -0.84
C LEU A 227 14.79 8.85 -1.56
N VAL A 228 15.81 9.30 -0.82
CA VAL A 228 17.12 9.72 -1.37
C VAL A 228 17.95 8.51 -1.84
N ALA A 229 17.79 7.35 -1.20
CA ALA A 229 18.38 6.07 -1.61
C ALA A 229 18.14 5.69 -3.08
N ALA A 230 16.99 6.08 -3.66
CA ALA A 230 16.66 5.82 -5.05
C ALA A 230 17.51 6.63 -6.04
N GLU A 231 18.28 7.64 -5.57
CA GLU A 231 19.14 8.49 -6.38
C GLU A 231 20.50 7.81 -6.72
N PHE A 232 20.82 6.66 -6.09
CA PHE A 232 22.13 5.99 -6.21
C PHE A 232 22.08 4.49 -6.61
N ALA A 233 20.93 3.97 -7.05
CA ALA A 233 20.79 2.60 -7.56
C ALA A 233 20.73 2.51 -9.09
#